data_AF-A0A6G8P0A3-F1
#
_entry.id   AF-A0A6G8P0A3-F1
#
_cell.length_a   1.000
_cell.length_b   1.000
_cell.length_c   1.000
_cell.angle_alpha   90.00
_cell.angle_beta   90.00
_cell.angle_gamma   90.00
#
_symmetry.space_group_name_H-M   'P 1'
#
loop_
_entity.id
_entity.type
_entity.pdbx_description
1 polymer ?
#
loop_
_entity_poly.entity_id
_entity_poly.type
_entity_poly.pdbx_seq_one_letter_code
_entity_poly.pdbx_strand_id
1 'polypeptide(L)'
;MSNDASAVFDTLPDTDALRAPTADQVAFAKARYYCTAVMRPEIADVFPEHRSIAGKYVRVVADNVAFNVRFGVWEVIFRVYRNMDDDSFVSHFFARALTNLCL
;
A
#
# COMPACT_ATOMS: atom_id res chain seq x y z
N MET A 1 7.85 22.50 37.00
CA MET A 1 8.83 22.84 35.94
C MET A 1 10.04 21.96 36.23
N SER A 2 10.50 21.03 35.41
CA SER A 2 10.70 21.04 33.96
C SER A 2 10.21 19.73 33.32
N ASN A 3 9.62 19.85 32.14
CA ASN A 3 9.35 18.77 31.19
C ASN A 3 10.58 18.68 30.28
N ASP A 4 11.41 17.65 30.42
CA ASP A 4 12.42 17.31 29.41
C ASP A 4 12.25 15.84 29.04
N ALA A 5 11.14 15.54 28.37
CA ALA A 5 11.03 14.36 27.54
C ALA A 5 11.81 14.64 26.24
N SER A 6 13.14 14.54 26.32
CA SER A 6 13.99 14.49 25.13
C SER A 6 13.68 13.17 24.41
N ALA A 7 12.76 13.24 23.45
CA ALA A 7 12.52 12.15 22.53
C ALA A 7 13.79 11.97 21.70
N VAL A 8 14.62 11.02 22.11
CA VAL A 8 15.67 10.46 21.27
C VAL A 8 14.95 9.87 20.07
N PHE A 9 14.93 10.61 18.96
CA PHE A 9 14.61 10.04 17.67
C PHE A 9 15.75 9.08 17.35
N ASP A 10 15.54 7.80 17.66
CA ASP A 10 16.35 6.72 17.09
C ASP A 10 16.41 6.99 15.60
N THR A 11 17.62 7.19 15.10
CA THR A 11 17.87 7.44 13.69
C THR A 11 17.33 6.22 12.97
N LEU A 12 16.22 6.39 12.23
CA LEU A 12 15.61 5.31 11.47
C LEU A 12 16.74 4.63 10.67
N PRO A 13 16.88 3.29 10.76
CA PRO A 13 17.95 2.59 10.05
C PRO A 13 17.90 3.00 8.58
N ASP A 14 19.08 3.25 8.01
CA ASP A 14 19.27 3.74 6.65
C ASP A 14 18.32 3.01 5.68
N THR A 15 17.22 3.68 5.34
CA THR A 15 16.09 3.05 4.67
C THR A 15 16.48 2.62 3.26
N ASP A 16 17.51 3.24 2.68
CA ASP A 16 18.05 2.87 1.37
C ASP A 16 18.86 1.55 1.43
N ALA A 17 19.53 1.24 2.54
CA ALA A 17 20.20 -0.05 2.73
C ALA A 17 19.22 -1.22 2.90
N LEU A 18 18.02 -0.95 3.44
CA LEU A 18 16.92 -1.92 3.50
C LEU A 18 16.19 -2.04 2.15
N ARG A 19 16.23 -0.99 1.32
CA ARG A 19 15.56 -0.88 0.02
C ARG A 19 16.17 -1.78 -1.03
N ALA A 20 17.50 -1.80 -1.12
CA ALA A 20 18.22 -2.54 -2.16
C ALA A 20 17.97 -4.06 -2.15
N PRO A 21 18.16 -4.81 -1.05
CA PRO A 21 17.99 -6.28 -1.07
C PRO A 21 16.53 -6.73 -1.13
N THR A 22 15.56 -5.84 -0.87
CA THR A 22 14.15 -6.22 -0.72
C THR A 22 13.26 -5.73 -1.86
N ALA A 23 13.61 -4.63 -2.53
CA ALA A 23 13.00 -4.27 -3.81
C ALA A 23 13.21 -5.39 -4.86
N ASP A 24 14.38 -6.05 -4.83
CA ASP A 24 14.68 -7.21 -5.67
C ASP A 24 13.84 -8.46 -5.32
N GLN A 25 13.41 -8.60 -4.05
CA GLN A 25 12.54 -9.69 -3.60
C GLN A 25 11.06 -9.45 -3.93
N VAL A 26 10.64 -8.18 -3.99
CA VAL A 26 9.31 -7.81 -4.45
C VAL A 26 9.31 -7.88 -5.98
N ALA A 27 9.01 -9.06 -6.51
CA ALA A 27 8.92 -9.26 -7.96
C ALA A 27 7.86 -8.32 -8.56
N PHE A 28 8.29 -7.16 -9.07
CA PHE A 28 7.42 -6.18 -9.72
C PHE A 28 6.70 -6.79 -10.94
N ALA A 29 7.30 -7.81 -11.55
CA ALA A 29 6.67 -8.64 -12.56
C ALA A 29 5.38 -9.31 -12.06
N LYS A 30 5.33 -9.77 -10.79
CA LYS A 30 4.10 -10.31 -10.19
C LYS A 30 3.05 -9.22 -10.04
N ALA A 31 3.44 -7.99 -9.68
CA ALA A 31 2.55 -6.85 -9.51
C ALA A 31 1.73 -6.51 -10.77
N ARG A 32 2.23 -6.84 -11.97
CA ARG A 32 1.47 -6.70 -13.23
C ARG A 32 0.24 -7.61 -13.30
N TYR A 33 0.20 -8.71 -12.56
CA TYR A 33 -0.97 -9.59 -12.51
C TYR A 33 -2.09 -9.07 -11.60
N TYR A 34 -1.88 -7.92 -10.94
CA TYR A 34 -2.83 -7.34 -10.01
C TYR A 34 -3.74 -6.33 -10.71
N CYS A 35 -3.91 -6.34 -12.04
CA CYS A 35 -4.71 -5.32 -12.76
C CYS A 35 -6.12 -5.11 -12.18
N THR A 36 -6.68 -6.15 -11.57
CA THR A 36 -7.95 -6.10 -10.85
C THR A 36 -7.78 -6.67 -9.45
N ALA A 37 -8.40 -6.03 -8.46
CA ALA A 37 -8.39 -6.52 -7.09
C ALA A 37 -9.68 -6.13 -6.38
N VAL A 38 -10.04 -6.86 -5.33
CA VAL A 38 -11.09 -6.47 -4.40
C VAL A 38 -10.50 -5.67 -3.26
N MET A 39 -11.10 -4.53 -2.97
CA MET A 39 -10.70 -3.73 -1.82
C MET A 39 -11.19 -4.37 -0.51
N ARG A 40 -10.31 -4.51 0.49
CA ARG A 40 -10.70 -5.08 1.80
C ARG A 40 -11.79 -4.24 2.48
N PRO A 41 -12.89 -4.84 2.96
CA PRO A 41 -13.95 -4.11 3.66
C PRO A 41 -13.47 -3.30 4.86
N GLU A 42 -12.49 -3.80 5.60
CA GLU A 42 -11.95 -3.20 6.82
C GLU A 42 -11.29 -1.83 6.56
N ILE A 43 -10.94 -1.54 5.31
CA ILE A 43 -10.41 -0.22 4.96
C ILE A 43 -11.47 0.87 5.11
N ALA A 44 -12.76 0.56 4.92
CA ALA A 44 -13.84 1.53 5.09
C ALA A 44 -14.06 1.95 6.54
N ASP A 45 -13.58 1.16 7.51
CA ASP A 45 -13.66 1.47 8.93
C ASP A 45 -12.55 2.45 9.36
N VAL A 46 -11.38 2.35 8.71
CA VAL A 46 -10.23 3.24 8.97
C VAL A 46 -10.33 4.52 8.14
N PHE A 47 -10.84 4.41 6.90
CA PHE A 47 -10.91 5.50 5.92
C PHE A 47 -12.32 5.54 5.31
N PRO A 48 -13.28 6.22 5.98
CA PRO A 48 -14.69 6.25 5.57
C PRO A 48 -14.92 6.75 4.14
N GLU A 49 -14.05 7.60 3.62
CA GLU A 49 -14.06 8.11 2.25
C GLU A 49 -13.92 6.99 1.19
N HIS A 50 -13.29 5.87 1.55
CA HIS A 50 -13.10 4.71 0.68
C HIS A 50 -14.27 3.71 0.75
N ARG A 51 -15.30 3.96 1.56
CA ARG A 51 -16.45 3.04 1.72
C ARG A 51 -17.16 2.72 0.40
N SER A 52 -17.18 3.66 -0.54
CA SER A 52 -17.82 3.47 -1.84
C SER A 52 -17.18 2.38 -2.72
N ILE A 53 -15.91 2.05 -2.48
CA ILE A 53 -15.14 1.07 -3.24
C ILE A 53 -14.80 -0.20 -2.44
N ALA A 54 -15.05 -0.20 -1.13
CA ALA A 54 -14.80 -1.33 -0.25
C ALA A 54 -15.63 -2.56 -0.66
N GLY A 55 -14.99 -3.74 -0.71
CA GLY A 55 -15.59 -5.00 -1.12
C GLY A 55 -15.91 -5.11 -2.62
N LYS A 56 -15.54 -4.12 -3.44
CA LYS A 56 -15.76 -4.12 -4.89
C LYS A 56 -14.47 -4.42 -5.64
N TYR A 57 -14.62 -4.97 -6.84
CA TYR A 57 -13.54 -5.04 -7.82
C TYR A 57 -13.18 -3.63 -8.29
N VAL A 58 -11.91 -3.31 -8.17
CA VAL A 58 -11.30 -2.04 -8.57
C VAL A 58 -10.14 -2.32 -9.52
N ARG A 59 -9.93 -1.40 -10.47
CA ARG A 59 -8.71 -1.42 -11.26
C ARG A 59 -7.57 -0.92 -10.41
N VAL A 60 -6.43 -1.60 -10.45
CA VAL A 60 -5.23 -1.15 -9.76
C VAL A 60 -4.01 -1.24 -10.68
N VAL A 61 -3.07 -0.32 -10.47
CA VAL A 61 -1.83 -0.24 -11.25
C VAL A 61 -0.67 -0.21 -10.28
N ALA A 62 0.29 -1.11 -10.44
CA ALA A 62 1.51 -1.12 -9.65
C ALA A 62 2.28 0.20 -9.90
N ASP A 63 2.57 0.93 -8.82
CA ASP A 63 3.18 2.25 -8.92
C ASP A 63 4.64 2.23 -8.50
N ASN A 64 4.92 1.83 -7.26
CA ASN A 64 6.27 1.72 -6.73
C ASN A 64 6.35 0.66 -5.61
N VAL A 65 7.52 0.53 -5.00
CA VAL A 65 7.75 -0.31 -3.83
C VAL A 65 8.17 0.58 -2.66
N ALA A 66 7.52 0.40 -1.51
CA ALA A 66 7.78 1.16 -0.29
C ALA A 66 7.82 0.26 0.94
N PHE A 67 8.53 0.70 1.98
CA PHE A 67 8.62 -0.04 3.23
C PHE A 67 7.38 0.16 4.09
N ASN A 68 6.67 -0.92 4.39
CA ASN A 68 5.54 -0.91 5.30
C ASN A 68 6.04 -1.07 6.74
N VAL A 69 6.24 0.06 7.42
CA VAL A 69 6.78 0.12 8.80
C VAL A 69 5.98 -0.74 9.77
N ARG A 70 4.65 -0.85 9.58
CA ARG A 70 3.78 -1.64 10.48
C ARG A 70 4.11 -3.12 10.47
N PHE A 71 4.55 -3.66 9.33
CA PHE A 71 4.84 -5.08 9.16
C PHE A 71 6.32 -5.39 8.96
N GLY A 72 7.19 -4.37 8.92
CA GLY A 72 8.63 -4.54 8.75
C GLY A 72 9.03 -5.14 7.40
N VAL A 73 8.22 -4.94 6.35
CA VAL A 73 8.43 -5.54 5.03
C VAL A 73 8.28 -4.52 3.90
N TRP A 74 8.98 -4.74 2.80
CA TRP A 74 8.80 -3.98 1.57
C TRP A 74 7.60 -4.52 0.79
N GLU A 75 6.74 -3.61 0.32
CA GLU A 75 5.51 -3.95 -0.37
C GLU A 75 5.30 -3.06 -1.59
N VAL A 76 4.63 -3.62 -2.60
CA VAL A 76 4.15 -2.85 -3.75
C VAL A 76 3.04 -1.91 -3.27
N ILE A 77 3.15 -0.65 -3.67
CA ILE A 77 2.05 0.31 -3.62
C ILE A 77 1.34 0.30 -4.96
N PHE A 78 0.01 0.21 -4.89
CA PHE A 78 -0.88 0.28 -6.03
C PHE A 78 -1.59 1.62 -6.07
N ARG A 79 -1.65 2.23 -7.27
CA ARG A 79 -2.65 3.25 -7.61
C ARG A 79 -3.99 2.57 -7.84
N VAL A 80 -5.01 2.97 -7.09
CA VAL A 80 -6.35 2.38 -7.15
C VAL A 80 -7.33 3.37 -7.76
N TYR A 81 -8.16 2.87 -8.68
CA TYR A 81 -9.20 3.62 -9.36
C TYR A 81 -10.58 3.19 -8.87
N ARG A 82 -11.58 4.06 -9.04
CA ARG A 82 -12.92 3.87 -8.47
C ARG A 82 -13.62 2.62 -8.98
N ASN A 83 -13.40 2.25 -10.24
CA ASN A 83 -13.95 1.05 -10.86
C ASN A 83 -13.02 0.57 -11.98
N MET A 84 -13.48 -0.38 -12.79
CA MET A 84 -12.70 -1.01 -13.87
C MET A 84 -12.54 -0.16 -15.13
N ASP A 85 -13.52 0.70 -15.42
CA ASP A 85 -13.67 1.38 -16.71
C ASP A 85 -13.37 2.88 -16.64
N ASP A 86 -13.16 3.41 -15.43
CA ASP A 86 -12.97 4.83 -15.15
C ASP A 86 -11.56 5.09 -14.60
N ASP A 87 -10.94 6.17 -15.09
CA ASP A 87 -9.65 6.69 -14.65
C ASP A 87 -9.75 7.57 -13.39
N SER A 88 -10.93 7.64 -12.75
CA SER A 88 -11.13 8.28 -11.45
C SER A 88 -10.24 7.67 -10.36
N PHE A 89 -9.07 8.28 -10.17
CA PHE A 89 -8.12 7.93 -9.12
C PHE A 89 -8.75 8.11 -7.72
N VAL A 90 -8.50 7.14 -6.85
CA VAL A 90 -8.97 7.17 -5.46
C VAL A 90 -7.82 7.43 -4.51
N SER A 91 -6.88 6.49 -4.40
CA SER A 91 -5.75 6.60 -3.48
C SER A 91 -4.68 5.55 -3.79
N HIS A 92 -3.59 5.60 -3.02
CA HIS A 92 -2.52 4.63 -3.02
C HIS A 92 -2.74 3.60 -1.92
N PHE A 93 -2.61 2.32 -2.23
CA PHE A 93 -2.79 1.24 -1.27
C PHE A 93 -1.65 0.23 -1.33
N PHE A 94 -1.19 -0.21 -0.17
CA PHE A 94 -0.34 -1.38 -0.07
C PHE A 94 -1.08 -2.63 -0.54
N ALA A 95 -0.34 -3.58 -1.13
CA ALA A 95 -0.88 -4.86 -1.62
C ALA A 95 -1.81 -5.55 -0.62
N ARG A 96 -1.51 -5.48 0.69
CA ARG A 96 -2.32 -6.10 1.75
C ARG A 96 -3.70 -5.50 1.93
N ALA A 97 -3.92 -4.24 1.55
CA ALA A 97 -5.25 -3.63 1.57
C ALA A 97 -6.16 -4.17 0.45
N LEU A 98 -5.58 -4.94 -0.48
CA LEU A 98 -6.25 -5.55 -1.62
C LEU A 98 -6.30 -7.08 -1.44
N THR A 99 -7.33 -7.71 -2.00
CA THR A 99 -7.52 -9.17 -2.04
C THR A 99 -8.02 -9.60 -3.41
N ASN A 100 -8.15 -10.92 -3.63
CA ASN A 100 -8.82 -11.51 -4.80
C ASN A 100 -8.38 -10.89 -6.13
N LEU A 101 -7.11 -11.11 -6.46
CA LEU A 101 -6.54 -10.65 -7.71
C LEU A 101 -7.11 -11.51 -8.82
N CYS A 102 -7.86 -10.89 -9.72
CA CYS A 102 -8.41 -11.57 -10.88
C CYS A 102 -7.61 -11.19 -12.12
N LEU A 103 -7.32 -12.20 -12.93
CA LEU A 103 -6.76 -12.11 -14.27
C LEU A 103 -7.86 -12.39 -15.28
#